data_AF-A0A7Y8MGJ0-F1
#
_entry.id   AF-A0A7Y8MGJ0-F1
#
_cell.length_a   1.000
_cell.length_b   1.000
_cell.length_c   1.000
_cell.angle_alpha   90.00
_cell.angle_beta   90.00
_cell.angle_gamma   90.00
#
_symmetry.space_group_name_H-M   'P 1'
#
loop_
_entity.id
_entity.type
_entity.pdbx_description
1 polymer ?
#
loop_
_entity_poly.entity_id
_entity_poly.type
_entity_poly.pdbx_seq_one_letter_code
_entity_poly.pdbx_strand_id
1 'polypeptide(L)'
;MQPLVLAPTLAPGKTLAPDDLRIIGEALFGPWGWQTRMAEALEVDGSTVRRWVSGAVPPPHPVKVALRLMLEAGAPERAPPRTKLPARPRSKPTR
;
A
#
# COMPACT_ATOMS: atom_id res chain seq x y z
N MET A 1 2.46 15.65 19.99
CA MET A 1 2.27 14.71 18.87
C MET A 1 2.42 15.52 17.60
N GLN A 2 3.49 15.30 16.82
CA GLN A 2 3.67 16.04 15.57
C GLN A 2 2.64 15.52 14.55
N PRO A 3 1.93 16.39 13.82
CA PRO A 3 1.17 15.94 12.67
C PRO A 3 2.18 15.37 11.68
N LEU A 4 2.06 14.07 11.39
CA LEU A 4 2.74 13.46 10.26
C LEU A 4 2.33 14.29 9.04
N VAL A 5 3.24 15.15 8.59
CA VAL A 5 3.04 15.98 7.41
C VAL A 5 2.72 15.00 6.28
N LEU A 6 1.44 14.92 5.91
CA LEU A 6 0.96 14.14 4.79
C LEU A 6 1.89 14.45 3.62
N ALA A 7 2.69 13.47 3.20
CA ALA A 7 3.58 13.64 2.07
C ALA A 7 2.77 14.27 0.93
N PRO A 8 3.24 15.38 0.32
CA PRO A 8 2.46 16.16 -0.66
C PRO A 8 1.97 15.32 -1.86
N THR A 9 2.52 14.12 -2.01
CA THR A 9 2.19 13.08 -2.98
C THR A 9 0.84 12.39 -2.75
N LEU A 10 0.30 12.39 -1.51
CA LEU A 10 -1.04 11.86 -1.22
C LEU A 10 -2.18 12.81 -1.62
N ALA A 11 -1.85 14.03 -2.08
CA ALA A 11 -2.84 14.96 -2.62
C ALA A 11 -3.57 14.38 -3.85
N PRO A 12 -4.86 14.70 -4.04
CA PRO A 12 -5.59 14.37 -5.27
C PRO A 12 -4.84 14.88 -6.51
N GLY A 13 -4.88 14.12 -7.61
CA GLY A 13 -4.26 14.50 -8.88
C GLY A 13 -2.74 14.29 -9.01
N LYS A 14 -2.03 13.94 -7.93
CA LYS A 14 -0.60 13.57 -8.00
C LYS A 14 -0.38 12.06 -8.09
N THR A 15 0.67 11.62 -8.77
CA THR A 15 1.07 10.20 -8.78
C THR A 15 1.78 9.85 -7.48
N LEU A 16 1.49 8.67 -6.90
CA LEU A 16 2.22 8.18 -5.73
C LEU A 16 3.61 7.68 -6.15
N ALA A 17 4.67 8.38 -5.72
CA ALA A 17 6.04 7.99 -6.04
C ALA A 17 6.47 6.75 -5.23
N PRO A 18 7.40 5.93 -5.75
CA PRO A 18 7.82 4.71 -5.06
C PRO A 18 8.48 4.95 -3.69
N ASP A 19 9.26 6.03 -3.57
CA ASP A 19 9.89 6.41 -2.29
C ASP A 19 8.85 6.85 -1.25
N ASP A 20 7.84 7.59 -1.66
CA ASP A 20 6.74 7.98 -0.78
C ASP A 20 5.97 6.75 -0.29
N LEU A 21 5.73 5.78 -1.18
CA LEU A 21 5.08 4.52 -0.81
C LEU A 21 5.87 3.75 0.24
N ARG A 22 7.21 3.73 0.13
CA ARG A 22 8.09 3.14 1.16
C ARG A 22 7.95 3.89 2.48
N ILE A 23 8.08 5.22 2.49
CA ILE A 23 7.98 6.04 3.70
C ILE A 23 6.64 5.81 4.40
N ILE A 24 5.54 5.80 3.65
CA ILE A 24 4.19 5.54 4.16
C ILE A 24 4.09 4.13 4.73
N GLY A 25 4.62 3.13 4.01
CA GLY A 25 4.59 1.74 4.44
C GLY A 25 5.35 1.53 5.75
N GLU A 26 6.55 2.09 5.87
CA GLU A 26 7.35 2.01 7.08
C GLU A 26 6.69 2.77 8.25
N ALA A 27 6.07 3.91 7.97
CA ALA A 27 5.33 4.68 8.97
C ALA A 27 4.09 3.93 9.51
N LEU A 28 3.35 3.24 8.65
CA LEU A 28 2.13 2.51 9.03
C LEU A 28 2.40 1.14 9.66
N PHE A 29 3.41 0.42 9.15
CA PHE A 29 3.59 -1.01 9.44
C PHE A 29 4.93 -1.37 10.07
N GLY A 30 5.80 -0.36 10.29
CA GLY A 30 7.16 -0.49 10.82
C GLY A 30 8.21 -0.78 9.74
N PRO A 31 9.51 -0.70 10.06
CA PRO A 31 10.60 -0.83 9.09
C PRO A 31 10.72 -2.23 8.47
N TRP A 32 10.27 -3.28 9.19
CA TRP A 32 10.39 -4.66 8.76
C TRP A 32 9.04 -5.26 8.37
N GLY A 33 8.98 -5.84 7.17
CA GLY A 33 7.81 -6.58 6.68
C GLY A 33 6.65 -5.69 6.22
N TRP A 34 6.86 -4.37 6.08
CA TRP A 34 5.81 -3.43 5.70
C TRP A 34 5.17 -3.75 4.35
N GLN A 35 5.92 -4.28 3.37
CA GLN A 35 5.36 -4.62 2.06
C GLN A 35 4.29 -5.70 2.16
N THR A 36 4.54 -6.73 2.96
CA THR A 36 3.59 -7.82 3.20
C THR A 36 2.37 -7.31 3.96
N ARG A 37 2.58 -6.53 5.03
CA ARG A 37 1.48 -5.96 5.82
C ARG A 37 0.63 -4.96 5.03
N MET A 38 1.25 -4.16 4.19
CA MET A 38 0.55 -3.26 3.27
C MET A 38 -0.26 -4.05 2.25
N ALA A 39 0.29 -5.13 1.69
CA ALA A 39 -0.43 -6.01 0.77
C ALA A 39 -1.66 -6.63 1.44
N GLU A 40 -1.52 -7.09 2.68
CA GLU A 40 -2.62 -7.63 3.49
C GLU A 40 -3.68 -6.57 3.79
N ALA A 41 -3.28 -5.37 4.23
CA ALA A 41 -4.18 -4.28 4.58
C ALA A 41 -4.95 -3.72 3.36
N LEU A 42 -4.33 -3.76 2.17
CA LEU A 42 -4.93 -3.34 0.91
C LEU A 42 -5.61 -4.48 0.14
N GLU A 43 -5.55 -5.71 0.66
CA GLU A 43 -6.08 -6.92 0.02
C GLU A 43 -5.54 -7.15 -1.41
N VAL A 44 -4.25 -6.89 -1.62
CA VAL A 44 -3.54 -7.12 -2.89
C VAL A 44 -2.44 -8.16 -2.73
N ASP A 45 -1.97 -8.72 -3.85
CA ASP A 45 -0.81 -9.62 -3.83
C ASP A 45 0.49 -8.87 -3.51
N GLY A 46 1.40 -9.50 -2.77
CA GLY A 46 2.70 -8.89 -2.42
C GLY A 46 3.55 -8.51 -3.64
N SER A 47 3.43 -9.22 -4.76
CA SER A 47 4.08 -8.84 -6.02
C SER A 47 3.52 -7.54 -6.60
N THR A 48 2.26 -7.20 -6.32
CA THR A 48 1.64 -5.94 -6.73
C THR A 48 2.29 -4.78 -5.98
N VAL A 49 2.44 -4.89 -4.66
CA VAL A 49 3.13 -3.89 -3.85
C VAL A 49 4.58 -3.73 -4.30
N ARG A 50 5.31 -4.84 -4.55
CA ARG A 50 6.69 -4.78 -5.06
C ARG A 50 6.80 -4.03 -6.40
N ARG A 51 5.86 -4.23 -7.33
CA ARG A 51 5.84 -3.52 -8.61
C ARG A 51 5.58 -2.01 -8.45
N TRP A 52 4.82 -1.61 -7.44
CA TRP A 52 4.64 -0.20 -7.10
C TRP A 52 5.93 0.39 -6.53
N VAL A 53 6.59 -0.33 -5.63
CA VAL A 53 7.86 0.09 -5.00
C VAL A 53 9.01 0.14 -6.00
N SER A 54 9.01 -0.72 -7.03
CA SER A 54 10.01 -0.65 -8.09
C SER A 54 9.70 0.43 -9.14
N GLY A 55 8.56 1.12 -9.03
CA GLY A 55 8.07 2.06 -10.04
C GLY A 55 7.64 1.42 -11.36
N ALA A 56 7.55 0.08 -11.44
CA ALA A 56 7.17 -0.63 -12.65
C ALA A 56 5.70 -0.37 -13.04
N VAL A 57 4.85 -0.11 -12.06
CA VAL A 57 3.45 0.31 -12.26
C VAL A 57 3.09 1.33 -11.19
N PRO A 58 2.38 2.43 -11.52
CA PRO A 58 1.89 3.35 -10.50
C PRO A 58 0.75 2.72 -9.67
N PRO A 59 0.67 3.00 -8.35
CA PRO A 59 -0.49 2.62 -7.54
C PRO A 59 -1.79 3.25 -8.07
N PRO A 60 -2.91 2.51 -8.12
CA PRO A 60 -4.22 3.06 -8.45
C PRO A 60 -4.67 4.15 -7.45
N HIS A 61 -5.51 5.09 -7.89
CA HIS A 61 -6.04 6.16 -7.02
C HIS A 61 -6.73 5.67 -5.74
N PRO A 62 -7.54 4.58 -5.74
CA PRO A 62 -8.13 4.06 -4.52
C PRO A 62 -7.10 3.67 -3.44
N VAL A 63 -5.93 3.17 -3.86
CA VAL A 63 -4.83 2.82 -2.94
C VAL A 63 -4.31 4.07 -2.24
N LYS A 64 -4.17 5.19 -2.96
CA LYS A 64 -3.77 6.47 -2.35
C LYS A 64 -4.74 6.92 -1.28
N VAL A 65 -6.04 6.80 -1.54
CA VAL A 65 -7.10 7.18 -0.59
C VAL A 65 -7.05 6.28 0.64
N ALA A 66 -6.92 4.97 0.44
CA ALA A 66 -6.82 4.01 1.55
C ALA A 66 -5.61 4.31 2.45
N LEU A 67 -4.42 4.52 1.87
CA LEU A 67 -3.21 4.85 2.63
C LEU A 67 -3.33 6.17 3.39
N ARG A 68 -3.98 7.18 2.79
CA ARG A 68 -4.27 8.45 3.46
C ARG A 68 -5.18 8.25 4.67
N LEU A 69 -6.28 7.51 4.51
CA LEU A 69 -7.21 7.23 5.61
C LEU A 69 -6.56 6.43 6.73
N MET A 70 -5.67 5.48 6.41
CA MET A 70 -4.91 4.73 7.41
C MET A 70 -3.94 5.62 8.21
N LEU A 71 -3.31 6.60 7.57
CA LEU A 71 -2.45 7.57 8.25
C LEU A 71 -3.25 8.50 9.18
N GLU A 72 -4.43 8.94 8.73
CA GLU A 72 -5.33 9.80 9.50
C GLU A 72 -5.96 9.07 10.70
N ALA A 73 -6.29 7.78 10.55
CA ALA A 73 -6.90 6.96 11.60
C ALA A 73 -5.91 6.52 12.70
N GLY A 74 -4.60 6.63 12.47
CA GLY A 74 -3.59 5.92 13.26
C GLY A 74 -3.53 4.45 12.84
N ALA A 75 -2.33 3.85 12.86
CA ALA A 75 -2.06 2.54 12.26
C ALA A 75 -3.15 1.50 12.59
N PRO A 76 -3.58 0.67 11.61
CA PRO A 76 -4.59 -0.34 11.86
C PRO A 76 -4.10 -1.26 12.97
N GLU A 77 -4.81 -1.28 14.09
CA GLU A 77 -4.58 -2.22 15.18
C GLU A 77 -4.49 -3.63 14.60
N ARG A 78 -3.42 -4.37 14.95
CA ARG A 78 -3.03 -5.67 14.36
C ARG A 78 -4.25 -6.47 13.91
N ALA A 79 -4.58 -6.41 12.62
CA ALA A 79 -5.62 -7.25 12.08
C ALA A 79 -5.19 -8.72 12.28
N PRO A 80 -6.06 -9.61 12.78
CA PRO A 80 -5.72 -11.02 12.91
C PRO A 80 -5.31 -11.56 11.54
N PRO A 81 -4.39 -12.54 11.47
CA PRO A 81 -3.95 -13.12 10.20
C PRO A 81 -5.17 -13.64 9.45
N ARG A 82 -5.56 -12.94 8.39
CA ARG A 82 -6.66 -13.37 7.53
C ARG A 82 -6.18 -14.58 6.73
N THR A 83 -6.99 -15.64 6.74
CA THR A 83 -6.80 -16.85 5.94
C THR A 83 -6.47 -16.46 4.50
N LYS A 84 -5.40 -17.03 3.94
CA LYS A 84 -4.91 -16.73 2.59
C LYS A 84 -6.08 -16.68 1.61
N LEU A 85 -6.33 -15.51 1.03
CA LEU A 85 -7.25 -15.36 -0.09
C LEU A 85 -6.82 -16.35 -1.20
N PRO A 86 -7.76 -17.05 -1.85
CA PRO A 86 -7.42 -17.93 -2.95
C PRO A 86 -6.68 -17.12 -4.03
N ALA A 87 -5.61 -17.69 -4.58
CA ALA A 87 -4.85 -17.05 -5.63
C ALA A 87 -5.80 -16.65 -6.77
N ARG A 88 -5.83 -15.36 -7.13
CA ARG A 88 -6.62 -14.90 -8.27
C ARG A 88 -6.15 -15.67 -9.51
N PRO A 89 -7.06 -16.27 -10.30
CA PRO A 89 -6.66 -16.95 -11.53
C PRO A 89 -5.90 -15.97 -12.42
N ARG A 90 -4.68 -16.36 -12.84
CA ARG A 90 -3.93 -15.59 -13.84
C ARG A 90 -4.78 -15.51 -15.10
N SER A 91 -5.13 -14.29 -15.52
CA SER A 91 -5.69 -14.07 -16.85
C SER A 91 -4.76 -14.68 -17.89
N LYS A 92 -5.25 -15.64 -18.67
CA LYS A 92 -4.50 -16.15 -19.83
C LYS A 92 -4.40 -15.00 -20.84
N PRO A 93 -3.23 -14.74 -21.44
CA PRO A 93 -3.16 -13.83 -22.57
C PRO A 93 -4.04 -14.41 -23.69
N THR A 94 -5.07 -13.67 -24.09
CA THR A 94 -5.86 -13.98 -25.28
C THR A 94 -4.94 -13.86 -26.48
N ARG A 95 -4.72 -14.96 -27.21
CA ARG A 95 -4.04 -14.99 -28.51
C ARG A 95 -5.10 -14.98 -29.61
#